data_AF-K8P7E9-F1
#
_entry.id   AF-K8P7E9-F1
#
_cell.length_a   1.000
_cell.length_b   1.000
_cell.length_c   1.000
_cell.angle_alpha   90.00
_cell.angle_beta   90.00
_cell.angle_gamma   90.00
#
_symmetry.space_group_name_H-M   'P 1'
#
loop_
_entity.id
_entity.type
_entity.pdbx_description
1 polymer ?
#
loop_
_entity_poly.entity_id
_entity_poly.type
_entity_poly.pdbx_seq_one_letter_code
_entity_poly.pdbx_strand_id
1 'polypeptide(L)'
;MTRLLIAAALLTLMPHGAMAQDVPGIEICTAEKTMERRTGCLQSNVNFLKASLTKASLESQQKIDAANRQIDALKATVIGLQNTVAQLQGQVQALGKPANGAAKDAPKEAPKAPAAK
;
A
#
# COMPACT_ATOMS: atom_id res chain seq x y z
N MET A 1 1.97 16.51 16.91
CA MET A 1 1.41 16.20 15.57
C MET A 1 1.21 17.44 14.72
N THR A 2 0.52 18.49 15.21
CA THR A 2 0.20 19.71 14.45
C THR A 2 1.43 20.44 13.89
N ARG A 3 2.54 20.50 14.65
CA ARG A 3 3.81 21.11 14.19
C ARG A 3 4.47 20.35 13.02
N LEU A 4 4.30 19.04 12.98
CA LEU A 4 4.84 18.18 11.90
C LEU A 4 4.03 18.37 10.60
N LEU A 5 2.71 18.55 10.73
CA LEU A 5 1.82 18.84 9.60
C LEU A 5 2.09 20.22 8.99
N ILE A 6 2.36 21.23 9.84
CA ILE A 6 2.71 22.57 9.38
C ILE A 6 4.07 22.56 8.66
N ALA A 7 5.06 21.84 9.18
CA ALA A 7 6.37 21.71 8.53
C ALA A 7 6.29 21.01 7.16
N ALA A 8 5.46 19.95 7.05
CA ALA A 8 5.22 19.27 5.79
C ALA A 8 4.51 20.17 4.76
N ALA A 9 3.53 20.98 5.22
CA ALA A 9 2.85 21.94 4.36
C ALA A 9 3.82 23.02 3.83
N LEU A 10 4.71 23.56 4.67
CA LEU A 10 5.70 24.55 4.26
C LEU A 10 6.71 24.04 3.22
N LEU A 11 7.06 22.75 3.23
CA LEU A 11 7.95 22.16 2.23
C LEU A 11 7.33 22.15 0.82
N THR A 12 6.00 22.04 0.71
CA THR A 12 5.30 22.02 -0.59
C THR A 12 5.19 23.39 -1.26
N LEU A 13 5.41 24.47 -0.49
CA LEU A 13 5.37 25.86 -0.95
C LEU A 13 6.71 26.36 -1.50
N MET A 14 7.76 25.54 -1.50
CA MET A 14 9.02 25.94 -2.12
C MET A 14 8.84 26.11 -3.64
N PRO A 15 9.18 27.29 -4.20
CA PRO A 15 9.18 27.48 -5.64
C PRO A 15 10.22 26.54 -6.22
N HIS A 16 9.74 25.52 -6.91
CA HIS A 16 10.61 24.65 -7.68
C HIS A 16 11.10 25.51 -8.84
N GLY A 17 12.39 25.86 -8.83
CA GLY A 17 12.99 26.55 -9.96
C GLY A 17 12.68 25.76 -11.22
N ALA A 18 11.91 26.35 -12.13
CA ALA A 18 11.66 25.78 -13.43
C ALA A 18 12.98 25.85 -14.20
N MET A 19 13.85 24.87 -13.96
CA MET A 19 14.97 24.61 -14.85
C MET A 19 14.34 24.41 -16.23
N ALA A 20 14.75 25.21 -17.20
CA ALA A 20 14.33 24.99 -18.57
C ALA A 20 14.67 23.53 -18.91
N GLN A 21 13.66 22.75 -19.28
CA GLN A 21 13.91 21.39 -19.76
C GLN A 21 14.48 21.53 -21.16
N ASP A 22 15.73 21.09 -21.34
CA ASP A 22 16.33 21.04 -22.65
C ASP A 22 15.46 20.18 -23.56
N VAL A 23 15.06 20.77 -24.68
CA VAL A 23 14.34 20.06 -25.74
C VAL A 23 15.41 19.42 -26.63
N PRO A 24 15.59 18.09 -26.62
CA PRO A 24 16.71 17.45 -27.30
C PRO A 24 16.72 17.81 -28.79
N GLY A 25 17.83 18.32 -29.31
CA GLY A 25 17.99 18.62 -30.73
C GLY A 25 17.33 19.94 -31.19
N ILE A 26 16.77 20.74 -30.29
CA ILE A 26 16.22 22.06 -30.62
C ILE A 26 17.33 23.02 -31.07
N GLU A 27 18.52 22.89 -30.48
CA GLU A 27 19.74 23.61 -30.82
C GLU A 27 20.18 23.31 -32.26
N ILE A 28 19.99 22.08 -32.73
CA ILE A 28 20.29 21.68 -34.10
C ILE A 28 19.23 22.25 -35.06
N CYS A 29 17.94 22.14 -34.72
CA CYS A 29 16.87 22.65 -35.56
C CYS A 29 16.87 24.18 -35.66
N THR A 30 17.33 24.90 -34.63
CA THR A 30 17.40 26.37 -34.62
C THR A 30 18.66 26.92 -35.29
N ALA A 31 19.72 26.12 -35.38
CA ALA A 31 20.92 26.48 -36.16
C ALA A 31 20.67 26.48 -37.69
N GLU A 32 19.63 25.78 -38.14
CA GLU A 32 19.25 25.67 -39.55
C GLU A 32 18.82 27.03 -40.15
N LYS A 33 19.39 27.37 -41.31
CA LYS A 33 19.19 28.67 -41.97
C LYS A 33 18.13 28.64 -43.07
N THR A 34 17.90 27.47 -43.66
CA THR A 34 16.86 27.29 -44.68
C THR A 34 15.51 27.04 -44.00
N MET A 35 14.49 27.80 -44.39
CA MET A 35 13.19 27.79 -43.70
C MET A 35 12.47 26.44 -43.83
N GLU A 36 12.59 25.78 -44.99
CA GLU A 36 12.01 24.47 -45.26
C GLU A 36 12.65 23.40 -44.36
N ARG A 37 13.98 23.36 -44.28
CA ARG A 37 14.71 22.37 -43.46
C ARG A 37 14.51 22.63 -41.97
N ARG A 38 14.45 23.89 -41.55
CA ARG A 38 14.14 24.28 -40.17
C ARG A 38 12.75 23.80 -39.75
N THR A 39 11.76 24.01 -40.60
CA THR A 39 10.38 23.56 -40.35
C THR A 39 10.31 22.03 -40.28
N GLY A 40 10.94 21.33 -41.22
CA GLY A 40 11.01 19.86 -41.20
C GLY A 40 11.68 19.30 -39.95
N CYS A 41 12.81 19.89 -39.53
CA CYS A 41 13.52 19.50 -38.31
C CYS A 41 12.63 19.69 -37.07
N LEU A 42 12.02 20.88 -36.90
CA LEU A 42 11.13 21.16 -35.78
C LEU A 42 9.90 20.24 -35.75
N GLN A 43 9.33 19.90 -36.91
CA GLN A 43 8.21 18.97 -36.98
C GLN A 43 8.60 17.55 -36.56
N SER A 44 9.77 17.06 -37.00
CA SER A 44 10.28 15.76 -36.56
C SER A 44 10.54 15.73 -35.05
N ASN A 45 11.05 16.84 -34.49
CA ASN A 45 11.29 17.01 -33.06
C ASN A 45 9.99 16.96 -32.26
N VAL A 46 8.96 17.70 -32.69
CA VAL A 46 7.62 17.68 -32.07
C VAL A 46 7.02 16.27 -32.10
N ASN A 47 7.16 15.54 -33.21
CA ASN A 47 6.68 14.16 -33.30
C ASN A 47 7.40 13.23 -32.31
N PHE A 48 8.73 13.36 -32.20
CA PHE A 48 9.52 12.62 -31.23
C PHE A 48 9.11 12.92 -29.78
N LEU A 49 8.95 14.19 -29.43
CA LEU A 49 8.53 14.62 -28.09
C LEU A 49 7.13 14.10 -27.75
N LYS A 50 6.18 14.21 -28.69
CA LYS A 50 4.83 13.66 -28.52
C LYS A 50 4.87 12.15 -28.25
N ALA A 51 5.60 11.40 -29.06
CA ALA A 51 5.75 9.97 -28.88
C ALA A 51 6.38 9.62 -27.52
N SER A 52 7.41 10.36 -27.12
CA SER A 52 8.09 10.19 -25.83
C SER A 52 7.17 10.50 -24.65
N LEU A 53 6.40 11.59 -24.72
CA LEU A 53 5.44 11.97 -23.68
C LEU A 53 4.31 10.94 -23.56
N THR A 54 3.76 10.47 -24.68
CA THR A 54 2.75 9.40 -24.68
C THR A 54 3.30 8.13 -24.05
N LYS A 55 4.54 7.73 -24.40
CA LYS A 55 5.18 6.57 -23.78
C LYS A 55 5.35 6.74 -22.28
N ALA A 56 5.87 7.88 -21.82
CA ALA A 56 6.07 8.17 -20.41
C ALA A 56 4.73 8.17 -19.64
N SER A 57 3.68 8.72 -20.24
CA SER A 57 2.32 8.71 -19.67
C SER A 57 1.80 7.28 -19.50
N LEU A 58 1.90 6.45 -20.55
CA LEU A 58 1.47 5.05 -20.48
C LEU A 58 2.25 4.25 -19.45
N GLU A 59 3.58 4.42 -19.39
CA GLU A 59 4.42 3.74 -18.42
C GLU A 59 4.07 4.15 -16.98
N SER A 60 3.78 5.44 -16.76
CA SER A 60 3.32 5.93 -15.45
C SER A 60 1.97 5.34 -15.06
N GLN A 61 1.00 5.29 -15.99
CA GLN A 61 -0.29 4.67 -15.74
C GLN A 61 -0.16 3.19 -15.40
N GLN A 62 0.68 2.45 -16.12
CA GLN A 62 0.96 1.04 -15.82
C GLN A 62 1.56 0.84 -14.42
N LYS A 63 2.48 1.72 -13.99
CA LYS A 63 3.05 1.69 -12.64
C LYS A 63 1.98 1.96 -11.57
N ILE A 64 1.09 2.93 -11.81
CA ILE A 64 -0.02 3.25 -10.90
C ILE A 64 -0.96 2.04 -10.77
N ASP A 65 -1.33 1.42 -11.89
CA ASP A 65 -2.22 0.25 -11.89
C ASP A 65 -1.58 -0.95 -11.17
N ALA A 66 -0.30 -1.20 -11.40
CA ALA A 66 0.44 -2.24 -10.70
C ALA A 66 0.51 -1.97 -9.18
N ALA A 67 0.78 -0.73 -8.77
CA ALA A 67 0.80 -0.34 -7.37
C ALA A 67 -0.59 -0.49 -6.71
N ASN A 68 -1.67 -0.12 -7.40
CA ASN A 68 -3.03 -0.30 -6.90
C ASN A 68 -3.36 -1.77 -6.66
N ARG A 69 -2.98 -2.67 -7.58
CA ARG A 69 -3.14 -4.13 -7.38
C ARG A 69 -2.35 -4.64 -6.18
N GLN A 70 -1.13 -4.16 -5.97
CA GLN A 70 -0.34 -4.51 -4.78
C GLN A 70 -1.03 -4.02 -3.50
N ILE A 71 -1.54 -2.78 -3.49
CA ILE A 71 -2.29 -2.23 -2.37
C ILE A 71 -3.49 -3.12 -2.02
N ASP A 72 -4.25 -3.58 -3.00
CA ASP A 72 -5.43 -4.41 -2.74
C ASP A 72 -5.05 -5.81 -2.23
N ALA A 73 -3.97 -6.42 -2.74
CA ALA A 73 -3.42 -7.66 -2.19
C ALA A 73 -2.94 -7.49 -0.74
N LEU A 74 -2.26 -6.38 -0.43
CA LEU A 74 -1.83 -6.07 0.94
C LEU A 74 -3.03 -5.85 1.87
N LYS A 75 -4.07 -5.13 1.43
CA LYS A 75 -5.32 -4.98 2.22
C LYS A 75 -5.95 -6.32 2.56
N ALA A 76 -6.05 -7.23 1.58
CA ALA A 76 -6.58 -8.57 1.82
C ALA A 76 -5.74 -9.35 2.85
N THR A 77 -4.42 -9.23 2.76
CA THR A 77 -3.49 -9.84 3.72
C THR A 77 -3.68 -9.27 5.13
N VAL A 78 -3.81 -7.94 5.25
CA VAL A 78 -4.07 -7.27 6.54
C VAL A 78 -5.38 -7.75 7.16
N ILE A 79 -6.45 -7.87 6.36
CA ILE A 79 -7.74 -8.41 6.84
C ILE A 79 -7.58 -9.86 7.32
N GLY A 80 -6.88 -10.71 6.56
CA GLY A 80 -6.61 -12.08 6.96
C GLY A 80 -5.82 -12.19 8.28
N LEU A 81 -4.81 -11.35 8.45
CA LEU A 81 -4.05 -11.26 9.70
C LEU A 81 -4.90 -10.75 10.86
N GLN A 82 -5.75 -9.74 10.65
CA GLN A 82 -6.69 -9.25 11.67
C GLN A 82 -7.64 -10.36 12.16
N ASN A 83 -8.19 -11.16 11.24
CA ASN A 83 -9.03 -12.30 11.59
C ASN A 83 -8.27 -13.36 12.40
N THR A 84 -7.02 -13.65 12.01
CA THR A 84 -6.16 -14.59 12.74
C THR A 84 -5.88 -14.08 14.15
N VAL A 85 -5.56 -12.80 14.32
CA VAL A 85 -5.34 -12.17 15.63
C VAL A 85 -6.60 -12.27 16.50
N ALA A 86 -7.78 -11.98 15.94
CA ALA A 86 -9.04 -12.09 16.66
C ALA A 86 -9.30 -13.54 17.12
N GLN A 87 -9.05 -14.53 16.25
CA GLN A 87 -9.20 -15.95 16.58
C GLN A 87 -8.22 -16.39 17.68
N LEU A 88 -6.97 -15.96 17.64
CA LEU A 88 -5.98 -16.27 18.67
C LEU A 88 -6.34 -15.61 20.01
N GLN A 89 -6.78 -14.35 20.00
CA GLN A 89 -7.24 -13.65 21.21
C GLN A 89 -8.44 -14.35 21.84
N GLY A 90 -9.37 -14.86 21.04
CA GLY A 90 -10.50 -15.66 21.52
C GLY A 90 -10.06 -16.97 22.19
N GLN A 91 -9.11 -17.69 21.57
CA GLN A 91 -8.56 -18.92 22.14
C GLN A 91 -7.81 -18.68 23.46
N VAL A 92 -6.99 -17.61 23.53
CA VAL A 92 -6.29 -17.24 24.77
C VAL A 92 -7.28 -16.89 25.89
N GLN A 93 -8.36 -16.17 25.59
CA GLN A 93 -9.40 -15.85 26.58
C GLN A 93 -10.16 -17.10 27.06
N ALA A 94 -10.38 -18.08 26.17
CA ALA A 94 -10.99 -19.35 26.54
C ALA A 94 -10.08 -20.19 27.46
N LEU A 95 -8.76 -20.17 27.23
CA LEU A 95 -7.76 -20.85 28.06
C LEU A 95 -7.53 -20.15 29.42
N GLY A 96 -7.70 -18.82 29.48
CA GLY A 96 -7.56 -18.03 30.69
C GLY A 96 -8.76 -18.05 31.64
N LYS A 97 -9.91 -18.63 31.24
CA LYS A 97 -11.04 -18.88 32.14
C LYS A 97 -10.77 -20.17 32.92
N PRO A 98 -10.54 -20.12 34.26
CA PRO A 98 -10.49 -21.35 35.03
C PRO A 98 -11.85 -22.05 34.90
N ALA A 99 -11.81 -23.35 34.65
CA ALA A 99 -12.96 -24.25 34.72
C ALA A 99 -13.45 -24.36 36.17
N ASN A 100 -14.02 -23.29 36.71
CA ASN A 100 -14.78 -23.33 37.96
C ASN A 100 -16.19 -23.76 37.62
N GLY A 101 -16.41 -25.08 37.58
CA GLY A 101 -17.76 -25.61 37.49
C GLY A 101 -17.86 -27.04 36.98
N ALA A 102 -17.11 -27.99 37.54
CA ALA A 102 -17.51 -29.41 37.55
C ALA A 102 -16.58 -30.23 38.45
N ALA A 103 -16.87 -30.27 39.75
CA ALA A 103 -16.59 -31.41 40.64
C ALA A 103 -17.11 -31.13 42.05
N LYS A 104 -18.44 -31.12 42.22
CA LYS A 104 -19.05 -31.64 43.44
C LYS A 104 -19.94 -32.77 42.96
N ASP A 105 -19.43 -33.98 43.09
CA ASP A 105 -20.16 -35.14 43.61
C ASP A 105 -19.24 -36.37 43.49
N ALA A 106 -18.63 -36.70 44.61
CA ALA A 106 -17.92 -37.96 44.85
C ALA A 106 -18.13 -38.30 46.35
N PRO A 107 -18.15 -39.58 46.73
CA PRO A 107 -19.31 -40.24 47.33
C PRO A 107 -19.22 -40.36 48.85
N LYS A 108 -20.36 -40.47 49.53
CA LYS A 108 -20.43 -40.99 50.90
C LYS A 108 -21.47 -42.09 51.01
N GLU A 109 -21.06 -43.31 50.67
CA GLU A 109 -21.60 -44.50 51.35
C GLU A 109 -20.47 -45.09 52.19
N ALA A 110 -20.66 -45.00 53.51
CA ALA A 110 -19.93 -45.76 54.50
C ALA A 110 -20.89 -46.79 55.13
N PRO A 111 -20.38 -47.94 55.58
CA PRO A 111 -21.07 -49.22 55.56
C PRO A 111 -22.00 -49.41 56.76
N LYS A 112 -23.08 -50.17 56.57
CA LYS A 112 -23.80 -50.85 57.66
C LYS A 112 -24.04 -52.30 57.29
N ALA A 113 -23.23 -53.19 57.86
CA ALA A 113 -23.77 -54.48 58.29
C ALA A 113 -24.60 -54.22 59.57
N PRO A 114 -25.74 -54.88 59.75
CA PRO A 114 -25.67 -56.13 60.51
C PRO A 114 -26.62 -57.26 60.06
N ALA A 115 -26.13 -58.47 60.30
CA ALA A 115 -26.80 -59.73 60.68
C ALA A 115 -28.27 -59.99 60.31
N ALA A 116 -28.51 -61.14 59.66
CA ALA A 116 -29.59 -62.06 60.04
C ALA A 116 -29.35 -63.49 59.50
N LYS A 117 -29.26 -64.42 60.48
CA LYS A 117 -29.63 -65.85 60.51
C LYS A 117 -29.05 -66.82 59.48
#